data_AF-F9YUM3-F1
#
_entry.id   AF-F9YUM3-F1
#
_cell.length_a   1.000
_cell.length_b   1.000
_cell.length_c   1.000
_cell.angle_alpha   90.00
_cell.angle_beta   90.00
_cell.angle_gamma   90.00
#
_symmetry.space_group_name_H-M   'P 1'
#
loop_
_entity.id
_entity.type
_entity.pdbx_description
1 polymer ?
#
loop_
_entity_poly.entity_id
_entity_poly.type
_entity_poly.pdbx_seq_one_letter_code
_entity_poly.pdbx_strand_id
1 'polypeptide(L)'
;MVYLVMGAFAVMTLTQCTKDGAIDTINALTLPKVMVTYQQKGAEITINKCVFEQDKKDQTWIDLNGNLKKDEPTEEIASGKKYVNSDSSELSILFGYIQTLTMKEQSIVGVAITNRYIKEVDFSGNKMGLLEIMNAQKLEKIVCTGTDLIPLKIKLPEKEEAIESLHTLDCRGYQLIEIDQIVKKLPNRKDKEQGVMLFSHFTFSEGKDIAILEKELVDILTSKNWGTVQEK
;
A
#
# COMPACT_ATOMS: atom_id res chain seq x y z
N MET A 1 -20.53 11.31 -6.32
CA MET A 1 -19.46 12.32 -6.36
C MET A 1 -18.20 11.60 -6.82
N VAL A 2 -17.53 12.15 -7.82
CA VAL A 2 -16.51 11.49 -8.66
C VAL A 2 -15.29 11.12 -7.83
N TYR A 3 -14.91 9.82 -7.77
CA TYR A 3 -13.61 9.39 -7.27
C TYR A 3 -12.55 9.82 -8.29
N LEU A 4 -12.02 11.03 -8.10
CA LEU A 4 -10.93 11.54 -8.89
C LEU A 4 -9.71 10.65 -8.61
N VAL A 5 -9.21 10.03 -9.68
CA VAL A 5 -8.02 9.19 -9.73
C VAL A 5 -6.83 9.94 -9.14
N MET A 6 -6.46 9.64 -7.89
CA MET A 6 -5.15 10.02 -7.34
C MET A 6 -4.09 9.10 -7.95
N GLY A 7 -3.70 9.42 -9.19
CA GLY A 7 -2.45 9.01 -9.79
C GLY A 7 -1.40 10.07 -9.54
N ALA A 8 -1.01 10.19 -8.27
CA ALA A 8 0.09 10.97 -7.70
C ALA A 8 -0.33 11.28 -6.26
N PHE A 9 0.13 10.48 -5.30
CA PHE A 9 0.00 10.86 -3.90
C PHE A 9 0.71 12.22 -3.70
N ALA A 10 -0.12 13.22 -3.40
CA ALA A 10 0.17 14.59 -2.98
C ALA A 10 0.95 15.50 -3.96
N VAL A 11 0.24 16.49 -4.51
CA VAL A 11 0.81 17.83 -4.72
C VAL A 11 1.17 18.37 -3.33
N MET A 12 2.41 18.14 -2.90
CA MET A 12 2.95 18.68 -1.65
C MET A 12 3.19 20.18 -1.85
N THR A 13 2.49 21.03 -1.12
CA THR A 13 2.76 22.47 -1.10
C THR A 13 4.06 22.72 -0.35
N LEU A 14 5.16 22.84 -1.10
CA LEU A 14 6.47 23.26 -0.58
C LEU A 14 6.42 24.74 -0.19
N THR A 15 6.00 25.05 1.04
CA THR A 15 6.01 26.43 1.56
C THR A 15 7.31 26.82 2.29
N GLN A 16 8.39 26.05 2.18
CA GLN A 16 9.60 26.28 2.97
C GLN A 16 10.72 26.94 2.16
N CYS A 17 10.72 28.28 2.15
CA CYS A 17 11.80 29.13 1.62
C CYS A 17 12.93 29.31 2.66
N THR A 18 13.55 28.23 3.16
CA THR A 18 14.84 28.30 3.85
C THR A 18 15.77 27.20 3.34
N LYS A 19 17.08 27.45 3.29
CA LYS A 19 18.06 26.48 2.76
C LYS A 19 18.07 25.17 3.55
N ASP A 20 17.95 25.26 4.87
CA ASP A 20 17.95 24.07 5.75
C ASP A 20 16.63 23.29 5.63
N GLY A 21 15.49 23.98 5.57
CA GLY A 21 14.18 23.34 5.36
C GLY A 21 14.07 22.63 4.00
N ALA A 22 14.76 23.13 2.97
CA ALA A 22 14.84 22.48 1.68
C ALA A 22 15.63 21.15 1.72
N ILE A 23 16.74 21.10 2.47
CA ILE A 23 17.57 19.89 2.61
C ILE A 23 16.80 18.79 3.34
N ASP A 24 16.15 19.12 4.46
CA ASP A 24 15.36 18.14 5.23
C ASP A 24 14.20 17.59 4.40
N THR A 25 13.53 18.46 3.64
CA THR A 25 12.46 18.06 2.74
C THR A 25 12.95 17.10 1.65
N ILE A 26 14.09 17.41 1.01
CA ILE A 26 14.70 16.53 0.00
C ILE A 26 15.08 15.18 0.62
N ASN A 27 15.66 15.17 1.82
CA ASN A 27 16.00 13.93 2.51
C ASN A 27 14.75 13.08 2.75
N ALA A 28 13.69 13.66 3.31
CA ALA A 28 12.41 12.98 3.53
C ALA A 28 11.80 12.43 2.23
N LEU A 29 11.89 13.16 1.11
CA LEU A 29 11.42 12.68 -0.20
C LEU A 29 12.13 11.40 -0.66
N THR A 30 13.40 11.21 -0.28
CA THR A 30 14.16 9.98 -0.64
C THR A 30 14.00 8.82 0.33
N LEU A 31 13.49 9.08 1.54
CA LEU A 31 13.33 8.02 2.55
C LEU A 31 12.30 6.97 2.10
N PRO A 32 12.54 5.67 2.39
CA PRO A 32 11.53 4.64 2.22
C PRO A 32 10.31 4.95 3.08
N LYS A 33 9.12 4.85 2.50
CA LYS A 33 7.90 5.27 3.19
C LYS A 33 6.66 4.49 2.80
N VAL A 34 5.71 4.47 3.73
CA VAL A 34 4.33 4.06 3.53
C VAL A 34 3.45 5.28 3.78
N MET A 35 2.74 5.72 2.76
CA MET A 35 1.77 6.80 2.84
C MET A 35 0.40 6.20 3.10
N VAL A 36 -0.31 6.70 4.11
CA VAL A 36 -1.62 6.21 4.52
C VAL A 36 -2.60 7.37 4.53
N THR A 37 -3.64 7.26 3.71
CA THR A 37 -4.71 8.26 3.61
C THR A 37 -5.94 7.74 4.33
N TYR A 38 -6.48 8.57 5.22
CA TYR A 38 -7.67 8.30 6.00
C TYR A 38 -8.90 8.98 5.39
N GLN A 39 -10.08 8.49 5.73
CA GLN A 39 -11.37 9.03 5.28
C GLN A 39 -11.61 10.46 5.76
N GLN A 40 -10.96 10.86 6.86
CA GLN A 40 -11.13 12.16 7.48
C GLN A 40 -9.85 12.60 8.20
N LYS A 41 -9.78 13.91 8.47
CA LYS A 41 -8.81 14.53 9.37
C LYS A 41 -9.15 14.19 10.83
N GLY A 42 -8.17 14.21 11.73
CA GLY A 42 -8.40 13.83 13.13
C GLY A 42 -8.83 12.36 13.31
N ALA A 43 -8.56 11.50 12.33
CA ALA A 43 -8.74 10.06 12.41
C ALA A 43 -7.83 9.45 13.48
N GLU A 44 -8.41 8.55 14.28
CA GLU A 44 -7.64 7.71 15.19
C GLU A 44 -6.83 6.68 14.41
N ILE A 45 -5.55 6.58 14.73
CA ILE A 45 -4.60 5.70 14.08
C ILE A 45 -4.12 4.69 15.11
N THR A 46 -4.17 3.41 14.77
CA THR A 46 -3.53 2.36 15.55
C THR A 46 -2.55 1.59 14.67
N ILE A 47 -1.30 1.56 15.07
CA ILE A 47 -0.28 0.71 14.44
C ILE A 47 -0.30 -0.63 15.18
N ASN A 48 -1.15 -1.57 14.73
CA ASN A 48 -1.33 -2.86 15.43
C ASN A 48 0.00 -3.63 15.55
N LYS A 49 0.84 -3.57 14.52
CA LYS A 49 2.19 -4.15 14.52
C LYS A 49 3.12 -3.33 13.62
N CYS A 50 4.30 -3.03 14.12
CA CYS A 50 5.39 -2.45 13.36
C CYS A 50 6.71 -3.10 13.80
N VAL A 51 7.34 -3.80 12.86
CA VAL A 51 8.66 -4.43 13.05
C VAL A 51 9.66 -3.68 12.19
N PHE A 52 10.80 -3.33 12.77
CA PHE A 52 11.86 -2.56 12.11
C PHE A 52 13.00 -3.49 11.68
N GLU A 53 13.80 -3.07 10.71
CA GLU A 53 15.14 -3.63 10.53
C GLU A 53 15.95 -3.44 11.83
N GLN A 54 16.80 -4.41 12.16
CA GLN A 54 17.61 -4.41 13.37
C GLN A 54 18.40 -3.11 13.52
N ASP A 55 18.38 -2.51 14.72
CA ASP A 55 19.07 -1.26 15.06
C ASP A 55 18.68 -0.03 14.21
N LYS A 56 17.53 -0.08 13.51
CA LYS A 56 17.01 1.03 12.69
C LYS A 56 15.75 1.69 13.23
N LYS A 57 15.33 1.34 14.46
CA LYS A 57 14.14 1.94 15.09
C LYS A 57 14.23 3.46 15.15
N ASP A 58 15.37 4.01 15.56
CA ASP A 58 15.55 5.46 15.72
C ASP A 58 15.57 6.23 14.38
N GLN A 59 15.67 5.51 13.26
CA GLN A 59 15.59 6.04 11.90
C GLN A 59 14.19 5.88 11.29
N THR A 60 13.22 5.46 12.10
CA THR A 60 11.83 5.19 11.69
C THR A 60 10.90 6.05 12.54
N TRP A 61 9.95 6.70 11.89
CA TRP A 61 9.04 7.66 12.54
C TRP A 61 7.77 7.83 11.71
N ILE A 62 6.77 8.50 12.27
CA ILE A 62 5.49 8.76 11.59
C ILE A 62 5.22 10.26 11.52
N ASP A 63 5.08 10.79 10.31
CA ASP A 63 4.55 12.13 10.06
C ASP A 63 3.02 12.08 10.16
N LEU A 64 2.45 12.78 11.13
CA LEU A 64 1.01 12.82 11.39
C LEU A 64 0.30 13.96 10.66
N ASN A 65 1.04 14.91 10.09
CA ASN A 65 0.48 16.15 9.52
C ASN A 65 0.87 16.41 8.06
N GLY A 66 1.72 15.58 7.47
CA GLY A 66 2.19 15.65 6.09
C GLY A 66 3.24 16.72 5.81
N ASN A 67 3.91 17.26 6.84
CA ASN A 67 4.90 18.33 6.70
C ASN A 67 6.32 17.83 6.35
N LEU A 68 6.53 16.50 6.27
CA LEU A 68 7.79 15.82 5.99
C LEU A 68 8.88 16.02 7.05
N LYS A 69 8.51 16.36 8.28
CA LYS A 69 9.40 16.57 9.42
C LYS A 69 8.92 15.78 10.61
N LYS A 70 9.88 15.29 11.41
CA LYS A 70 9.59 14.60 12.66
C LYS A 70 9.27 15.61 13.76
N ASP A 71 8.03 15.62 14.22
CA ASP A 71 7.55 16.43 15.34
C ASP A 71 7.69 15.64 16.66
N GLU A 72 8.83 15.84 17.33
CA GLU A 72 9.13 15.21 18.62
C GLU A 72 8.35 15.87 19.78
N PRO A 73 7.92 15.09 20.80
CA PRO A 73 8.09 13.64 20.98
C PRO A 73 6.92 12.81 20.42
N THR A 74 5.98 13.43 19.72
CA THR A 74 4.69 12.82 19.38
C THR A 74 4.78 11.79 18.25
N GLU A 75 5.78 11.94 17.37
CA GLU A 75 5.93 11.20 16.12
C GLU A 75 6.86 9.99 16.19
N GLU A 76 7.17 9.53 17.40
CA GLU A 76 7.79 8.22 17.60
C GLU A 76 6.83 7.08 17.23
N ILE A 77 7.27 6.21 16.33
CA ILE A 77 6.52 5.04 15.87
C ILE A 77 6.69 3.84 16.83
N ALA A 78 5.59 3.19 17.20
CA ALA A 78 5.60 1.99 18.02
C ALA A 78 4.38 1.10 17.77
N SER A 79 4.56 -0.21 17.94
CA SER A 79 3.45 -1.18 17.92
C SER A 79 2.48 -0.92 19.08
N GLY A 80 1.18 -1.02 18.81
CA GLY A 80 0.10 -0.81 19.77
C GLY A 80 -0.11 0.65 20.19
N LYS A 81 0.75 1.58 19.76
CA LYS A 81 0.58 3.00 20.05
C LYS A 81 -0.56 3.58 19.20
N LYS A 82 -1.36 4.42 19.84
CA LYS A 82 -2.43 5.18 19.21
C LYS A 82 -1.93 6.58 18.86
N TYR A 83 -2.39 7.09 17.73
CA TYR A 83 -2.11 8.43 17.25
C TYR A 83 -3.41 9.05 16.73
N VAL A 84 -3.32 10.33 16.38
CA VAL A 84 -4.36 11.06 15.67
C VAL A 84 -3.64 11.85 14.56
N ASN A 85 -4.08 11.76 13.31
CA ASN A 85 -3.55 12.63 12.27
C ASN A 85 -4.06 14.07 12.48
N SER A 86 -3.31 15.03 12.00
CA SER A 86 -3.61 16.46 12.17
C SER A 86 -4.98 16.85 11.60
N ASP A 87 -5.59 17.87 12.20
CA ASP A 87 -6.77 18.58 11.66
C ASP A 87 -6.47 19.31 10.33
N SER A 88 -5.21 19.34 9.90
CA SER A 88 -4.78 19.90 8.63
C SER A 88 -4.64 18.87 7.50
N SER A 89 -4.59 17.56 7.80
CA SER A 89 -4.20 16.53 6.82
C SER A 89 -4.93 15.20 7.02
N GLU A 90 -5.40 14.59 5.94
CA GLU A 90 -5.91 13.20 5.90
C GLU A 90 -4.79 12.18 5.67
N LEU A 91 -3.55 12.65 5.52
CA LEU A 91 -2.38 11.86 5.20
C LEU A 91 -1.47 11.73 6.41
N SER A 92 -1.05 10.50 6.71
CA SER A 92 0.14 10.23 7.51
C SER A 92 1.18 9.48 6.72
N ILE A 93 2.46 9.68 7.04
CA ILE A 93 3.58 9.07 6.32
C ILE A 93 4.47 8.35 7.32
N LEU A 94 4.56 7.03 7.19
CA LEU A 94 5.46 6.21 7.99
C LEU A 94 6.80 6.11 7.25
N PHE A 95 7.82 6.75 7.79
CA PHE A 95 9.17 6.79 7.23
C PHE A 95 10.09 5.75 7.86
N GLY A 96 11.05 5.25 7.09
CA GLY A 96 12.21 4.52 7.62
C GLY A 96 12.23 3.04 7.26
N TYR A 97 12.78 2.22 8.15
CA TYR A 97 13.20 0.85 7.86
C TYR A 97 12.22 -0.16 8.44
N ILE A 98 10.98 -0.14 7.93
CA ILE A 98 9.88 -1.01 8.38
C ILE A 98 9.95 -2.33 7.61
N GLN A 99 9.99 -3.46 8.32
CA GLN A 99 9.90 -4.82 7.77
C GLN A 99 8.47 -5.36 7.75
N THR A 100 7.70 -5.09 8.81
CA THR A 100 6.29 -5.53 8.90
C THR A 100 5.44 -4.36 9.35
N LEU A 101 4.31 -4.14 8.69
CA LEU A 101 3.33 -3.14 9.08
C LEU A 101 1.93 -3.75 9.09
N THR A 102 1.23 -3.61 10.22
CA THR A 102 -0.17 -3.99 10.35
C THR A 102 -0.96 -2.80 10.88
N MET A 103 -1.95 -2.39 10.09
CA MET A 103 -2.86 -1.27 10.37
C MET A 103 -4.28 -1.69 9.96
N LYS A 104 -4.95 -2.42 10.86
CA LYS A 104 -6.27 -3.02 10.65
C LYS A 104 -7.40 -2.12 11.13
N GLU A 105 -8.59 -2.37 10.58
CA GLU A 105 -9.88 -1.96 11.15
C GLU A 105 -9.93 -0.48 11.55
N GLN A 106 -9.54 0.38 10.62
CA GLN A 106 -9.55 1.84 10.80
C GLN A 106 -10.04 2.53 9.53
N SER A 107 -10.12 3.86 9.54
CA SER A 107 -10.71 4.62 8.44
C SER A 107 -9.74 4.83 7.26
N ILE A 108 -8.90 3.85 6.90
CA ILE A 108 -7.97 3.96 5.77
C ILE A 108 -8.71 3.79 4.44
N VAL A 109 -8.51 4.74 3.53
CA VAL A 109 -9.09 4.75 2.18
C VAL A 109 -8.04 4.62 1.07
N GLY A 110 -6.77 4.88 1.38
CA GLY A 110 -5.69 4.80 0.40
C GLY A 110 -4.34 4.47 1.04
N VAL A 111 -3.54 3.67 0.34
CA VAL A 111 -2.17 3.36 0.74
C VAL A 111 -1.23 3.46 -0.47
N ALA A 112 -0.08 4.11 -0.28
CA ALA A 112 1.04 4.08 -1.23
C ALA A 112 2.32 3.59 -0.57
N ILE A 113 3.04 2.67 -1.23
CA ILE A 113 4.26 2.06 -0.70
C ILE A 113 5.44 2.31 -1.64
N THR A 114 6.45 2.99 -1.11
CA THR A 114 7.79 3.11 -1.70
C THR A 114 8.87 2.51 -0.79
N ASN A 115 8.44 1.79 0.25
CA ASN A 115 9.32 1.22 1.25
C ASN A 115 9.96 -0.09 0.75
N ARG A 116 11.21 -0.01 0.28
CA ARG A 116 11.98 -1.18 -0.17
C ARG A 116 12.35 -2.19 0.93
N TYR A 117 12.16 -1.87 2.21
CA TYR A 117 12.50 -2.75 3.34
C TYR A 117 11.34 -3.62 3.80
N ILE A 118 10.11 -3.26 3.42
CA ILE A 118 8.91 -3.92 3.89
C ILE A 118 8.78 -5.30 3.25
N LYS A 119 8.49 -6.31 4.07
CA LYS A 119 8.24 -7.70 3.68
C LYS A 119 6.77 -8.04 3.74
N GLU A 120 6.09 -7.55 4.77
CA GLU A 120 4.69 -7.87 5.00
C GLU A 120 3.90 -6.62 5.34
N VAL A 121 2.77 -6.46 4.65
CA VAL A 121 1.75 -5.47 5.01
C VAL A 121 0.41 -6.13 5.24
N ASP A 122 -0.31 -5.63 6.23
CA ASP A 122 -1.66 -6.07 6.54
C ASP A 122 -2.55 -4.86 6.87
N PHE A 123 -3.45 -4.56 5.94
CA PHE A 123 -4.44 -3.49 5.99
C PHE A 123 -5.87 -4.05 6.01
N SER A 124 -6.08 -5.25 6.54
CA SER A 124 -7.41 -5.86 6.64
C SER A 124 -8.42 -5.02 7.43
N GLY A 125 -9.68 -5.07 7.02
CA GLY A 125 -10.81 -4.43 7.74
C GLY A 125 -10.92 -2.92 7.53
N ASN A 126 -10.13 -2.35 6.61
CA ASN A 126 -10.27 -0.94 6.20
C ASN A 126 -11.29 -0.78 5.06
N LYS A 127 -11.48 0.45 4.57
CA LYS A 127 -12.36 0.79 3.43
C LYS A 127 -11.55 1.34 2.26
N MET A 128 -10.56 0.56 1.83
CA MET A 128 -9.58 0.98 0.84
C MET A 128 -10.22 1.11 -0.55
N GLY A 129 -10.05 2.27 -1.17
CA GLY A 129 -10.31 2.48 -2.60
C GLY A 129 -9.06 2.37 -3.46
N LEU A 130 -7.87 2.50 -2.86
CA LEU A 130 -6.58 2.49 -3.57
C LEU A 130 -5.47 1.81 -2.76
N LEU A 131 -4.76 0.89 -3.42
CA LEU A 131 -3.45 0.40 -3.00
C LEU A 131 -2.45 0.61 -4.15
N GLU A 132 -1.40 1.39 -3.91
CA GLU A 132 -0.36 1.68 -4.90
C GLU A 132 1.01 1.23 -4.39
N ILE A 133 1.69 0.39 -5.16
CA ILE A 133 3.06 -0.04 -4.90
C ILE A 133 3.94 0.55 -6.00
N MET A 134 4.91 1.39 -5.61
CA MET A 134 5.84 1.99 -6.57
C MET A 134 7.20 1.31 -6.55
N ASN A 135 7.68 0.96 -5.36
CA ASN A 135 8.95 0.25 -5.16
C ASN A 135 8.99 -0.42 -3.79
N ALA A 136 8.94 -1.75 -3.77
CA ALA A 136 8.93 -2.56 -2.55
C ALA A 136 9.60 -3.93 -2.83
N GLN A 137 10.88 -3.93 -3.17
CA GLN A 137 11.58 -5.14 -3.67
C GLN A 137 11.56 -6.32 -2.68
N LYS A 138 11.58 -6.04 -1.37
CA LYS A 138 11.49 -7.07 -0.33
C LYS A 138 10.05 -7.51 0.00
N LEU A 139 9.02 -6.91 -0.59
CA LEU A 139 7.63 -7.18 -0.25
C LEU A 139 7.25 -8.59 -0.70
N GLU A 140 6.92 -9.44 0.25
CA GLU A 140 6.58 -10.85 0.09
C GLU A 140 5.05 -11.05 0.14
N LYS A 141 4.38 -10.32 1.06
CA LYS A 141 2.97 -10.51 1.37
C LYS A 141 2.20 -9.21 1.54
N ILE A 142 1.09 -9.10 0.82
CA ILE A 142 0.07 -8.07 0.99
C ILE A 142 -1.21 -8.74 1.47
N VAL A 143 -1.73 -8.30 2.60
CA VAL A 143 -3.09 -8.59 3.05
C VAL A 143 -3.88 -7.30 3.08
N CYS A 144 -4.96 -7.25 2.31
CA CYS A 144 -5.81 -6.10 2.13
C CYS A 144 -7.27 -6.56 2.05
N THR A 145 -7.73 -7.33 3.04
CA THR A 145 -9.10 -7.87 3.01
C THR A 145 -10.13 -6.83 3.44
N GLY A 146 -11.24 -6.72 2.71
CA GLY A 146 -12.36 -5.85 3.01
C GLY A 146 -13.51 -6.60 3.69
N THR A 147 -14.47 -5.86 4.24
CA THR A 147 -15.76 -6.39 4.70
C THR A 147 -16.94 -5.94 3.83
N ASP A 148 -16.70 -4.93 3.00
CA ASP A 148 -17.70 -4.30 2.15
C ASP A 148 -17.22 -4.46 0.71
N LEU A 149 -18.11 -4.85 -0.22
CA LEU A 149 -17.84 -4.99 -1.67
C LEU A 149 -17.63 -3.63 -2.35
N ILE A 150 -16.69 -2.84 -1.81
CA ILE A 150 -16.27 -1.54 -2.31
C ILE A 150 -15.23 -1.76 -3.42
N PRO A 151 -15.23 -0.93 -4.47
CA PRO A 151 -14.18 -0.97 -5.48
C PRO A 151 -12.80 -0.70 -4.90
N LEU A 152 -11.85 -1.59 -5.15
CA LEU A 152 -10.43 -1.42 -4.83
C LEU A 152 -9.59 -1.41 -6.09
N LYS A 153 -8.89 -0.29 -6.33
CA LYS A 153 -7.86 -0.21 -7.36
C LYS A 153 -6.51 -0.61 -6.79
N ILE A 154 -5.85 -1.59 -7.41
CA ILE A 154 -4.47 -1.95 -7.10
C ILE A 154 -3.56 -1.52 -8.24
N LYS A 155 -2.55 -0.71 -7.95
CA LYS A 155 -1.52 -0.29 -8.88
C LYS A 155 -0.20 -0.93 -8.49
N LEU A 156 0.30 -1.78 -9.36
CA LEU A 156 1.63 -2.37 -9.26
C LEU A 156 2.61 -1.60 -10.16
N PRO A 157 3.92 -1.61 -9.86
CA PRO A 157 4.91 -0.91 -10.66
C PRO A 157 5.03 -1.53 -12.05
N GLU A 158 5.47 -0.73 -13.03
CA GLU A 158 5.69 -1.21 -14.41
C GLU A 158 6.83 -2.21 -14.53
N LYS A 159 7.82 -2.09 -13.63
CA LYS A 159 9.02 -2.94 -13.59
C LYS A 159 8.82 -4.05 -12.57
N GLU A 160 8.86 -5.31 -12.99
CA GLU A 160 8.66 -6.46 -12.10
C GLU A 160 9.72 -6.50 -10.98
N GLU A 161 10.94 -6.00 -11.22
CA GLU A 161 12.03 -5.97 -10.23
C GLU A 161 11.71 -5.09 -9.00
N ALA A 162 10.73 -4.19 -9.12
CA ALA A 162 10.30 -3.32 -8.03
C ALA A 162 9.43 -4.05 -7.00
N ILE A 163 8.94 -5.26 -7.29
CA ILE A 163 8.14 -6.12 -6.40
C ILE A 163 8.51 -7.61 -6.54
N GLU A 164 9.75 -7.92 -6.89
CA GLU A 164 10.18 -9.26 -7.31
C GLU A 164 9.98 -10.39 -6.28
N SER A 165 9.91 -10.05 -4.99
CA SER A 165 9.70 -11.01 -3.91
C SER A 165 8.22 -11.38 -3.71
N LEU A 166 7.28 -10.58 -4.23
CA LEU A 166 5.86 -10.73 -3.93
C LEU A 166 5.37 -12.11 -4.35
N HIS A 167 4.73 -12.81 -3.40
CA HIS A 167 4.18 -14.14 -3.61
C HIS A 167 2.81 -14.33 -2.96
N THR A 168 2.31 -13.36 -2.21
CA THR A 168 0.96 -13.41 -1.65
C THR A 168 0.27 -12.06 -1.78
N LEU A 169 -0.88 -12.07 -2.47
CA LEU A 169 -1.78 -10.93 -2.57
C LEU A 169 -3.18 -11.39 -2.16
N ASP A 170 -3.59 -11.06 -0.93
CA ASP A 170 -4.91 -11.38 -0.41
C ASP A 170 -5.74 -10.11 -0.29
N CYS A 171 -6.70 -9.92 -1.19
CA CYS A 171 -7.59 -8.77 -1.20
C CYS A 171 -9.06 -9.21 -1.34
N ARG A 172 -9.40 -10.33 -0.68
CA ARG A 172 -10.79 -10.79 -0.52
C ARG A 172 -11.68 -9.75 0.14
N GLY A 173 -12.98 -9.83 -0.11
CA GLY A 173 -13.97 -8.91 0.43
C GLY A 173 -14.05 -7.56 -0.26
N TYR A 174 -13.21 -7.28 -1.27
CA TYR A 174 -13.33 -6.12 -2.17
C TYR A 174 -13.79 -6.53 -3.56
N GLN A 175 -14.25 -5.54 -4.34
CA GLN A 175 -14.38 -5.64 -5.78
C GLN A 175 -13.12 -5.07 -6.45
N LEU A 176 -12.21 -5.93 -6.91
CA LEU A 176 -11.00 -5.50 -7.60
C LEU A 176 -11.35 -4.91 -8.97
N ILE A 177 -10.92 -3.68 -9.25
CA ILE A 177 -11.11 -3.09 -10.58
C ILE A 177 -9.85 -3.22 -11.42
N GLU A 178 -10.03 -3.43 -12.73
CA GLU A 178 -8.94 -3.57 -13.71
C GLU A 178 -8.01 -4.75 -13.37
N ILE A 179 -8.58 -5.92 -13.02
CA ILE A 179 -7.80 -7.09 -12.57
C ILE A 179 -6.74 -7.54 -13.58
N ASP A 180 -7.00 -7.36 -14.88
CA ASP A 180 -6.04 -7.66 -15.94
C ASP A 180 -4.76 -6.82 -15.83
N GLN A 181 -4.87 -5.57 -15.36
CA GLN A 181 -3.71 -4.71 -15.13
C GLN A 181 -2.90 -5.17 -13.92
N ILE A 182 -3.56 -5.74 -12.91
CA ILE A 182 -2.91 -6.30 -11.73
C ILE A 182 -2.12 -7.55 -12.13
N VAL A 183 -2.77 -8.54 -12.76
CA VAL A 183 -2.14 -9.83 -13.01
C VAL A 183 -1.02 -9.79 -14.04
N LYS A 184 -1.09 -8.88 -15.02
CA LYS A 184 -0.01 -8.66 -15.99
C LYS A 184 1.28 -8.18 -15.32
N LYS A 185 1.15 -7.42 -14.23
CA LYS A 185 2.26 -6.80 -13.48
C LYS A 185 2.72 -7.62 -12.27
N LEU A 186 2.08 -8.75 -11.97
CA LEU A 186 2.59 -9.68 -10.97
C LEU A 186 3.97 -10.22 -11.41
N PRO A 187 4.90 -10.42 -10.47
CA PRO A 187 6.21 -10.99 -10.77
C PRO A 187 6.12 -12.33 -11.48
N ASN A 188 7.00 -12.60 -12.44
CA ASN A 188 7.21 -13.95 -12.93
C ASN A 188 7.90 -14.83 -11.88
N ARG A 189 7.29 -15.98 -11.54
CA ARG A 189 7.75 -16.90 -10.50
C ARG A 189 8.05 -18.32 -11.01
N LYS A 190 8.29 -18.52 -12.32
CA LYS A 190 8.55 -19.87 -12.89
C LYS A 190 9.69 -20.63 -12.19
N ASP A 191 10.71 -19.92 -11.73
CA ASP A 191 11.87 -20.49 -11.04
C ASP A 191 11.82 -20.31 -9.51
N LYS A 192 10.65 -19.94 -8.97
CA LYS A 192 10.41 -19.65 -7.55
C LYS A 192 9.23 -20.47 -7.03
N GLU A 193 9.01 -20.44 -5.72
CA GLU A 193 7.78 -20.97 -5.12
C GLU A 193 6.54 -20.30 -5.73
N GLN A 194 5.49 -21.08 -5.95
CA GLN A 194 4.24 -20.62 -6.55
C GLN A 194 3.63 -19.47 -5.74
N GLY A 195 3.27 -18.38 -6.42
CA GLY A 195 2.56 -17.27 -5.80
C GLY A 195 1.07 -17.57 -5.62
N VAL A 196 0.40 -16.87 -4.72
CA VAL A 196 -1.06 -17.01 -4.50
C VAL A 196 -1.72 -15.64 -4.52
N MET A 197 -2.77 -15.52 -5.33
CA MET A 197 -3.68 -14.37 -5.33
C MET A 197 -5.06 -14.80 -4.83
N LEU A 198 -5.57 -14.13 -3.79
CA LEU A 198 -6.91 -14.36 -3.24
C LEU A 198 -7.78 -13.12 -3.42
N PHE A 199 -8.97 -13.30 -3.98
CA PHE A 199 -9.94 -12.23 -4.22
C PHE A 199 -11.36 -12.79 -4.23
N SER A 200 -12.37 -11.92 -4.09
CA SER A 200 -13.78 -12.32 -4.10
C SER A 200 -14.47 -11.89 -5.40
N HIS A 201 -14.37 -10.61 -5.75
CA HIS A 201 -14.99 -10.05 -6.96
C HIS A 201 -13.99 -9.23 -7.76
N PHE A 202 -14.19 -9.16 -9.07
CA PHE A 202 -13.35 -8.35 -9.94
C PHE A 202 -14.11 -7.80 -11.15
N THR A 203 -13.52 -6.78 -11.80
CA THR A 203 -13.87 -6.32 -13.14
C THR A 203 -12.62 -6.19 -14.00
N PHE A 204 -12.79 -6.36 -15.30
CA PHE A 204 -11.75 -6.11 -16.30
C PHE A 204 -11.76 -4.65 -16.77
N SER A 205 -10.65 -4.19 -17.34
CA SER A 205 -10.53 -2.85 -17.91
C SER A 205 -11.45 -2.60 -19.13
N GLU A 206 -11.84 -3.63 -19.90
CA GLU A 206 -12.71 -3.52 -21.07
C GLU A 206 -13.73 -4.67 -21.23
N GLY A 207 -14.84 -4.37 -21.92
CA GLY A 207 -16.06 -5.18 -22.04
C GLY A 207 -16.00 -6.34 -23.05
N LYS A 208 -15.17 -7.34 -22.77
CA LYS A 208 -15.31 -8.66 -23.41
C LYS A 208 -16.32 -9.53 -22.65
N ASP A 209 -16.69 -10.67 -23.24
CA ASP A 209 -17.46 -11.72 -22.57
C ASP A 209 -16.73 -12.19 -21.29
N ILE A 210 -17.47 -12.26 -20.18
CA ILE A 210 -16.95 -12.62 -18.85
C ILE A 210 -16.24 -13.98 -18.87
N ALA A 211 -16.76 -14.97 -19.59
CA ALA A 211 -16.17 -16.31 -19.61
C ALA A 211 -14.81 -16.34 -20.31
N ILE A 212 -14.63 -15.53 -21.36
CA ILE A 212 -13.34 -15.40 -22.06
C ILE A 212 -12.32 -14.75 -21.12
N LEU A 213 -12.75 -13.72 -20.39
CA LEU A 213 -11.89 -12.95 -19.50
C LEU A 213 -11.42 -13.78 -18.29
N GLU A 214 -12.29 -14.60 -17.70
CA GLU A 214 -11.91 -15.52 -16.61
C GLU A 214 -10.83 -16.52 -17.05
N LYS A 215 -10.95 -17.07 -18.26
CA LYS A 215 -9.92 -17.94 -18.82
C LYS A 215 -8.61 -17.19 -19.04
N GLU A 216 -8.66 -16.00 -19.64
CA GLU A 216 -7.47 -15.14 -19.84
C GLU A 216 -6.76 -14.86 -18.50
N LEU A 217 -7.52 -14.60 -17.43
CA LEU A 217 -6.99 -14.38 -16.08
C LEU A 217 -6.21 -15.59 -15.56
N VAL A 218 -6.80 -16.79 -15.62
CA VAL A 218 -6.17 -18.04 -15.17
C VAL A 218 -4.92 -18.35 -16.00
N ASP A 219 -4.99 -18.16 -17.31
CA ASP A 219 -3.86 -18.39 -18.23
C ASP A 219 -2.69 -17.45 -17.89
N ILE A 220 -2.95 -16.15 -17.65
CA ILE A 220 -1.90 -15.18 -17.26
C ILE A 220 -1.25 -15.60 -15.94
N LEU A 221 -2.05 -15.90 -14.91
CA LEU A 221 -1.54 -16.26 -13.59
C LEU A 221 -0.71 -17.55 -13.65
N THR A 222 -1.23 -18.59 -14.28
CA THR A 222 -0.52 -19.87 -14.44
C THR A 222 0.77 -19.70 -15.22
N SER A 223 0.77 -18.86 -16.27
CA SER A 223 1.97 -18.57 -17.06
C SER A 223 3.09 -17.92 -16.25
N LYS A 224 2.77 -17.25 -15.14
CA LYS A 224 3.73 -16.61 -14.22
C LYS A 224 3.97 -17.43 -12.95
N ASN A 225 3.46 -18.67 -12.87
CA ASN A 225 3.49 -19.53 -11.67
C ASN A 225 2.76 -18.90 -10.46
N TRP A 226 1.56 -18.38 -10.70
CA TRP A 226 0.61 -17.94 -9.68
C TRP A 226 -0.63 -18.83 -9.68
N GLY A 227 -1.06 -19.25 -8.48
CA GLY A 227 -2.37 -19.84 -8.24
C GLY A 227 -3.39 -18.80 -7.81
N THR A 228 -4.67 -19.13 -7.95
CA THR A 228 -5.78 -18.31 -7.46
C THR A 228 -6.70 -19.07 -6.53
N VAL A 229 -7.25 -18.35 -5.56
CA VAL A 229 -8.39 -18.80 -4.75
C VAL A 229 -9.45 -17.72 -4.81
N GLN A 230 -10.51 -17.99 -5.58
CA GLN A 230 -11.66 -17.11 -5.65
C GLN A 230 -12.72 -17.59 -4.65
N GLU A 231 -13.02 -16.76 -3.66
CA GLU A 231 -14.18 -17.00 -2.79
C GLU A 231 -15.46 -16.57 -3.52
N LYS A 232 -16.47 -17.45 -3.51
CA LYS A 232 -17.78 -17.21 -4.11
C LYS A 232 -18.66 -16.36 -3.21
#